data_AF-A0A1I0Q2V2-F1
#
_entry.id   AF-A0A1I0Q2V2-F1
#
_cell.length_a   1.000
_cell.length_b   1.000
_cell.length_c   1.000
_cell.angle_alpha   90.00
_cell.angle_beta   90.00
_cell.angle_gamma   90.00
#
_symmetry.space_group_name_H-M   'P 1'
#
loop_
_entity.id
_entity.type
_entity.pdbx_description
1 polymer ?
#
loop_
_entity_poly.entity_id
_entity_poly.type
_entity_poly.pdbx_seq_one_letter_code
_entity_poly.pdbx_strand_id
1 'polypeptide(L)'
;MKKLKIIMLFCLLFTECPAKQEVDSLYIRYFSWEDYKQPHIITCNNFEDEMPYTEYCVSDRSEIDRLLGSMRELPKTSDTVFCVGCKLLFLHKGMIVKKACLNSEYVMTGGQSYLCTQEFMNTINDIMHNGVIVNRQDRYLPNKYGDEYIHGREALFSELEAYYAKHVPESIRKNGDTRIVVYCKSNKKGKTTKIERVRIYNTNLSDSQTKDIEQLIYRFFMKKVRWKPDETRMESDWITIYYKIEGDQGIIP
;
A
#
# COMPACT_ATOMS: atom_id res chain seq x y z
N MET A 1 7.76 58.63 -17.58
CA MET A 1 8.06 57.21 -17.92
C MET A 1 7.94 56.27 -16.70
N LYS A 2 6.82 56.28 -15.96
CA LYS A 2 6.60 55.36 -14.80
C LYS A 2 5.36 54.46 -14.93
N LYS A 3 4.52 54.65 -15.95
CA LYS A 3 3.31 53.85 -16.18
C LYS A 3 3.50 52.66 -17.14
N LEU A 4 4.63 52.58 -17.85
CA LEU A 4 4.88 51.50 -18.82
C LEU A 4 5.51 50.24 -18.20
N LYS A 5 6.09 50.33 -16.99
CA LYS A 5 6.72 49.18 -16.32
C LYS A 5 5.74 48.28 -15.55
N ILE A 6 4.53 48.77 -15.24
CA ILE A 6 3.54 47.99 -14.46
C ILE A 6 2.77 47.01 -15.35
N ILE A 7 2.59 47.33 -16.64
CA ILE A 7 1.90 46.44 -17.59
C ILE A 7 2.78 45.22 -17.94
N MET A 8 4.11 45.39 -17.98
CA MET A 8 5.04 44.29 -18.28
C MET A 8 5.20 43.30 -17.13
N LEU A 9 4.91 43.70 -15.88
CA LEU A 9 4.95 42.82 -14.71
C LEU A 9 3.68 41.95 -14.59
N PHE A 10 2.57 42.37 -15.22
CA PHE A 10 1.31 41.61 -15.23
C PHE A 10 1.29 40.50 -16.30
N CYS A 11 2.11 40.60 -17.35
CA CYS A 11 2.25 39.56 -18.38
C CYS A 11 3.09 38.35 -17.92
N LEU A 12 3.85 38.46 -16.84
CA LEU A 12 4.64 37.36 -16.28
C LEU A 12 3.87 36.51 -15.25
N LEU A 13 2.64 36.89 -14.91
CA LEU A 13 1.82 36.20 -13.91
C LEU A 13 0.74 35.29 -14.51
N PHE A 14 0.72 35.14 -15.84
CA PHE A 14 -0.17 34.19 -16.50
C PHE A 14 0.57 32.92 -16.90
N THR A 15 0.22 31.86 -16.18
CA THR A 15 0.27 30.45 -16.58
C THR A 15 1.61 29.72 -16.51
N GLU A 16 2.06 29.43 -15.29
CA GLU A 16 2.38 28.02 -15.02
C GLU A 16 1.04 27.26 -14.96
N CYS A 17 0.45 27.03 -16.12
CA CYS A 17 -0.49 25.92 -16.24
C CYS A 17 0.35 24.70 -15.88
N PRO A 18 0.04 23.93 -14.81
CA PRO A 18 0.79 22.72 -14.53
C PRO A 18 0.74 21.91 -15.81
N ALA A 19 1.89 21.75 -16.46
CA ALA A 19 1.98 21.07 -17.74
C ALA A 19 1.21 19.77 -17.59
N LYS A 20 0.12 19.61 -18.36
CA LYS A 20 -0.77 18.45 -18.28
C LYS A 20 0.13 17.23 -18.36
N GLN A 21 0.34 16.55 -17.23
CA GLN A 21 1.27 15.42 -17.18
C GLN A 21 0.82 14.42 -18.23
N GLU A 22 1.65 14.26 -19.26
CA GLU A 22 1.30 13.53 -20.47
C GLU A 22 1.37 12.04 -20.15
N VAL A 23 0.24 11.36 -20.02
CA VAL A 23 0.25 9.92 -19.79
C VAL A 23 0.61 9.24 -21.12
N ASP A 24 1.68 8.44 -21.13
CA ASP A 24 2.11 7.70 -22.31
C ASP A 24 1.77 6.21 -22.26
N SER A 25 1.50 5.68 -21.07
CA SER A 25 1.18 4.27 -20.87
C SER A 25 0.25 4.07 -19.68
N LEU A 26 -0.54 3.01 -19.78
CA LEU A 26 -1.48 2.56 -18.76
C LEU A 26 -1.21 1.08 -18.47
N TYR A 27 -1.04 0.77 -17.18
CA TYR A 27 -1.09 -0.59 -16.70
C TYR A 27 -2.40 -0.81 -15.96
N ILE A 28 -3.09 -1.91 -16.31
CA ILE A 28 -4.33 -2.34 -15.67
C ILE A 28 -4.04 -3.65 -14.97
N ARG A 29 -4.11 -3.66 -13.64
CA ARG A 29 -4.05 -4.88 -12.84
C ARG A 29 -5.47 -5.27 -12.47
N TYR A 30 -5.95 -6.36 -13.06
CA TYR A 30 -7.33 -6.80 -12.95
C TYR A 30 -7.41 -8.16 -12.26
N PHE A 31 -8.26 -8.25 -11.25
CA PHE A 31 -8.64 -9.50 -10.59
C PHE A 31 -10.09 -9.86 -10.92
N SER A 32 -11.04 -9.01 -10.54
CA SER A 32 -12.48 -9.26 -10.71
C SER A 32 -13.28 -7.95 -10.61
N TRP A 33 -14.46 -7.90 -11.22
CA TRP A 33 -15.46 -6.87 -10.93
C TRP A 33 -16.37 -7.24 -9.76
N GLU A 34 -16.55 -8.53 -9.50
CA GLU A 34 -17.42 -9.03 -8.45
C GLU A 34 -16.76 -8.90 -7.08
N ASP A 35 -17.52 -8.41 -6.10
CA ASP A 35 -17.15 -8.46 -4.69
C ASP A 35 -17.29 -9.91 -4.21
N TYR A 36 -16.24 -10.71 -4.43
CA TYR A 36 -16.15 -12.01 -3.80
C TYR A 36 -16.14 -11.81 -2.29
N LYS A 37 -16.80 -12.71 -1.56
CA LYS A 37 -16.72 -12.80 -0.09
C LYS A 37 -15.29 -13.12 0.32
N GLN A 38 -14.41 -12.13 0.26
CA GLN A 38 -13.02 -12.26 0.65
C GLN A 38 -12.93 -12.20 2.18
N PRO A 39 -12.09 -13.03 2.79
CA PRO A 39 -11.96 -13.07 4.26
C PRO A 39 -11.34 -11.78 4.82
N HIS A 40 -10.76 -10.93 3.98
CA HIS A 40 -10.19 -9.63 4.35
C HIS A 40 -10.43 -8.59 3.22
N ILE A 41 -10.44 -7.31 3.58
CA ILE A 41 -10.68 -6.21 2.65
C ILE A 41 -9.43 -5.99 1.79
N ILE A 42 -9.61 -6.05 0.47
CA ILE A 42 -8.57 -5.70 -0.51
C ILE A 42 -8.60 -4.19 -0.72
N THR A 43 -7.49 -3.53 -0.47
CA THR A 43 -7.35 -2.09 -0.64
C THR A 43 -6.42 -1.78 -1.80
N CYS A 44 -6.32 -0.50 -2.12
CA CYS A 44 -5.44 -0.05 -3.19
C CYS A 44 -3.96 -0.37 -2.89
N ASN A 45 -3.59 -0.51 -1.62
CA ASN A 45 -2.21 -0.69 -1.20
C ASN A 45 -1.76 -2.14 -1.20
N ASN A 46 -2.66 -3.05 -0.83
CA ASN A 46 -2.34 -4.46 -0.69
C ASN A 46 -2.81 -5.30 -1.90
N PHE A 47 -3.45 -4.68 -2.91
CA PHE A 47 -4.02 -5.38 -4.06
C PHE A 47 -3.05 -6.39 -4.71
N GLU A 48 -1.82 -5.97 -5.00
CA GLU A 48 -0.82 -6.84 -5.65
C GLU A 48 -0.25 -7.92 -4.74
N ASP A 49 -0.38 -7.71 -3.44
CA ASP A 49 0.13 -8.63 -2.43
C ASP A 49 -0.95 -9.66 -2.07
N GLU A 50 -2.24 -9.29 -2.04
CA GLU A 50 -3.40 -10.08 -1.59
C GLU A 50 -4.12 -10.85 -2.70
N MET A 51 -4.13 -10.35 -3.94
CA MET A 51 -4.92 -10.94 -5.02
C MET A 51 -4.05 -11.43 -6.18
N PRO A 52 -4.36 -12.60 -6.77
CA PRO A 52 -3.86 -12.89 -8.10
C PRO A 52 -4.43 -11.85 -9.07
N TYR A 53 -3.64 -11.43 -10.06
CA TYR A 53 -4.11 -10.47 -11.06
C TYR A 53 -3.52 -10.77 -12.43
N THR A 54 -4.26 -10.36 -13.46
CA THR A 54 -3.74 -10.22 -14.82
C THR A 54 -3.37 -8.76 -15.04
N GLU A 55 -2.16 -8.53 -15.55
CA GLU A 55 -1.68 -7.20 -15.90
C GLU A 55 -1.73 -6.99 -17.41
N TYR A 56 -2.41 -5.92 -17.81
CA TYR A 56 -2.50 -5.46 -19.18
C TYR A 56 -1.67 -4.18 -19.32
N CYS A 57 -0.92 -4.08 -20.41
CA CYS A 57 -0.22 -2.85 -20.80
C CYS A 57 -0.89 -2.26 -22.03
N VAL A 58 -1.15 -0.95 -21.97
CA VAL A 58 -1.82 -0.17 -23.01
C VAL A 58 -0.94 1.04 -23.30
N SER A 59 -0.55 1.20 -24.56
CA SER A 59 0.23 2.35 -25.04
C SER A 59 -0.53 3.17 -26.10
N ASP A 60 -1.76 2.77 -26.43
CA ASP A 60 -2.62 3.54 -27.31
C ASP A 60 -3.12 4.80 -26.59
N ARG A 61 -2.66 5.96 -27.04
CA ARG A 61 -3.02 7.26 -26.46
C ARG A 61 -4.52 7.55 -26.55
N SER A 62 -5.20 7.11 -27.60
CA SER A 62 -6.63 7.37 -27.78
C SER A 62 -7.45 6.64 -26.72
N GLU A 63 -7.08 5.40 -26.40
CA GLU A 63 -7.68 4.60 -25.35
C GLU A 63 -7.43 5.19 -23.95
N ILE A 64 -6.18 5.63 -23.70
CA ILE A 64 -5.79 6.27 -22.45
C ILE A 64 -6.57 7.58 -22.25
N ASP A 65 -6.65 8.43 -23.28
CA ASP A 65 -7.37 9.70 -23.21
C ASP A 65 -8.88 9.48 -23.05
N ARG A 66 -9.46 8.47 -23.71
CA ARG A 66 -10.86 8.06 -23.55
C ARG A 66 -11.15 7.69 -22.09
N LEU A 67 -10.31 6.84 -21.49
CA LEU A 67 -10.45 6.44 -20.09
C LEU A 67 -10.28 7.62 -19.12
N LEU A 68 -9.27 8.47 -19.36
CA LEU A 68 -9.05 9.68 -18.55
C LEU A 68 -10.19 10.70 -18.67
N GLY A 69 -10.85 10.75 -19.83
CA GLY A 69 -12.06 11.54 -20.06
C GLY A 69 -13.21 11.01 -19.20
N SER A 70 -13.57 9.74 -19.37
CA SER A 70 -14.65 9.09 -18.63
C SER A 70 -14.43 9.18 -17.10
N MET A 71 -13.19 9.02 -16.63
CA MET A 71 -12.87 9.15 -15.19
C MET A 71 -13.14 10.55 -14.62
N ARG A 72 -13.08 11.63 -15.42
CA ARG A 72 -13.38 13.00 -14.95
C ARG A 72 -14.86 13.25 -14.78
N GLU A 73 -15.70 12.46 -15.44
CA GLU A 73 -17.15 12.59 -15.44
C GLU A 73 -17.81 11.74 -14.34
N LEU A 74 -17.03 10.93 -13.62
CA LEU A 74 -17.55 10.10 -12.54
C LEU A 74 -18.21 10.95 -11.43
N PRO A 75 -19.41 10.59 -10.97
CA PRO A 75 -20.06 11.27 -9.85
C PRO A 75 -19.27 11.08 -8.56
N LYS A 76 -19.01 12.17 -7.83
CA LYS A 76 -18.42 12.09 -6.48
C LYS A 76 -19.39 11.43 -5.51
N THR A 77 -18.86 10.66 -4.57
CA THR A 77 -19.62 10.10 -3.44
C THR A 77 -18.92 10.43 -2.12
N SER A 78 -19.53 10.07 -0.99
CA SER A 78 -18.86 10.10 0.30
C SER A 78 -17.67 9.13 0.32
N ASP A 79 -16.69 9.39 1.18
CA ASP A 79 -15.58 8.47 1.41
C ASP A 79 -16.12 7.08 1.75
N THR A 80 -15.89 6.13 0.85
CA THR A 80 -16.46 4.78 0.91
C THR A 80 -15.34 3.76 0.88
N VAL A 81 -15.41 2.78 1.77
CA VAL A 81 -14.50 1.64 1.82
C VAL A 81 -15.08 0.53 0.96
N PHE A 82 -14.27 -0.03 0.07
CA PHE A 82 -14.68 -1.12 -0.81
C PHE A 82 -13.49 -2.04 -1.12
N CYS A 83 -13.78 -3.30 -1.46
CA CYS A 83 -12.76 -4.25 -1.90
C CYS A 83 -12.32 -3.92 -3.33
N VAL A 84 -11.03 -3.66 -3.54
CA VAL A 84 -10.47 -3.35 -4.85
C VAL A 84 -10.39 -4.60 -5.71
N GLY A 85 -11.00 -4.53 -6.90
CA GLY A 85 -10.97 -5.60 -7.90
C GLY A 85 -10.12 -5.26 -9.13
N CYS A 86 -9.84 -3.97 -9.33
CA CYS A 86 -9.02 -3.46 -10.43
C CYS A 86 -8.20 -2.25 -9.98
N LYS A 87 -6.97 -2.16 -10.47
CA LYS A 87 -6.04 -1.05 -10.20
C LYS A 87 -5.44 -0.52 -11.50
N LEU A 88 -5.60 0.78 -11.71
CA LEU A 88 -5.09 1.52 -12.86
C LEU A 88 -3.84 2.29 -12.44
N LEU A 89 -2.76 2.12 -13.20
CA LEU A 89 -1.51 2.85 -13.05
C LEU A 89 -1.27 3.63 -14.34
N PHE A 90 -1.35 4.95 -14.27
CA PHE A 90 -1.04 5.83 -15.40
C PHE A 90 0.40 6.30 -15.27
N LEU A 91 1.18 6.10 -16.34
CA LEU A 91 2.61 6.38 -16.35
C LEU A 91 2.97 7.47 -17.37
N HIS A 92 4.03 8.20 -17.06
CA HIS A 92 4.78 9.03 -17.99
C HIS A 92 6.26 8.67 -17.85
N LYS A 93 6.90 8.27 -18.95
CA LYS A 93 8.33 7.89 -19.00
C LYS A 93 8.69 6.85 -17.93
N GLY A 94 7.82 5.86 -17.74
CA GLY A 94 8.00 4.78 -16.76
C GLY A 94 7.73 5.16 -15.30
N MET A 95 7.38 6.41 -15.00
CA MET A 95 7.01 6.84 -13.65
C MET A 95 5.50 6.88 -13.49
N ILE A 96 4.99 6.34 -12.38
CA ILE A 96 3.57 6.42 -12.05
C ILE A 96 3.20 7.85 -11.68
N VAL A 97 2.34 8.47 -12.47
CA VAL A 97 1.85 9.86 -12.27
C VAL A 97 0.45 9.89 -11.67
N LYS A 98 -0.36 8.85 -11.90
CA LYS A 98 -1.70 8.73 -11.32
C LYS A 98 -2.04 7.28 -11.04
N LYS A 99 -2.80 7.04 -9.97
CA LYS A 99 -3.33 5.74 -9.60
C LYS A 99 -4.84 5.86 -9.37
N ALA A 100 -5.56 4.83 -9.79
CA ALA A 100 -6.95 4.64 -9.42
C ALA A 100 -7.17 3.19 -9.00
N CYS A 101 -8.01 2.97 -8.00
CA CYS A 101 -8.41 1.65 -7.53
C CYS A 101 -9.93 1.59 -7.50
N LEU A 102 -10.51 0.47 -7.94
CA LEU A 102 -11.93 0.41 -8.20
C LEU A 102 -12.49 -1.03 -8.08
N ASN A 103 -13.80 -1.11 -7.94
CA ASN A 103 -14.61 -2.32 -8.11
C ASN A 103 -15.84 -2.00 -8.97
N SER A 104 -16.87 -2.85 -8.95
CA SER A 104 -18.08 -2.62 -9.74
C SER A 104 -18.89 -1.40 -9.34
N GLU A 105 -18.70 -0.86 -8.14
CA GLU A 105 -19.55 0.18 -7.55
C GLU A 105 -18.82 1.50 -7.31
N TYR A 106 -17.51 1.46 -7.04
CA TYR A 106 -16.75 2.61 -6.59
C TYR A 106 -15.39 2.73 -7.28
N VAL A 107 -14.93 3.97 -7.40
CA VAL A 107 -13.58 4.33 -7.88
C VAL A 107 -12.95 5.25 -6.85
N MET A 108 -11.70 4.97 -6.46
CA MET A 108 -10.88 5.83 -5.62
C MET A 108 -9.68 6.33 -6.41
N THR A 109 -9.51 7.65 -6.50
CA THR A 109 -8.36 8.30 -7.15
C THR A 109 -8.09 9.66 -6.50
N GLY A 110 -6.82 10.03 -6.34
CA GLY A 110 -6.44 11.34 -5.80
C GLY A 110 -7.03 11.63 -4.40
N GLY A 111 -7.24 10.58 -3.60
CA GLY A 111 -7.82 10.69 -2.25
C GLY A 111 -9.33 10.94 -2.20
N GLN A 112 -10.06 10.85 -3.33
CA GLN A 112 -11.51 11.00 -3.39
C GLN A 112 -12.19 9.72 -3.90
N SER A 113 -13.41 9.46 -3.43
CA SER A 113 -14.27 8.37 -3.88
C SER A 113 -15.34 8.85 -4.87
N TYR A 114 -15.61 8.03 -5.87
CA TYR A 114 -16.57 8.26 -6.94
C TYR A 114 -17.42 7.00 -7.16
N LEU A 115 -18.62 7.16 -7.73
CA LEU A 115 -19.41 6.03 -8.21
C LEU A 115 -18.80 5.48 -9.50
N CYS A 116 -18.64 4.17 -9.56
CA CYS A 116 -18.24 3.48 -10.78
C CYS A 116 -19.46 3.32 -11.68
N THR A 117 -19.45 3.95 -12.85
CA THR A 117 -20.52 3.80 -13.83
C THR A 117 -20.29 2.56 -14.69
N GLN A 118 -21.37 1.95 -15.18
CA GLN A 118 -21.26 0.81 -16.11
C GLN A 118 -20.47 1.19 -17.37
N GLU A 119 -20.63 2.42 -17.86
CA GLU A 119 -19.89 2.94 -19.02
C GLU A 119 -18.38 2.99 -18.77
N PHE A 120 -17.97 3.45 -17.59
CA PHE A 120 -16.56 3.47 -17.20
C PHE A 120 -15.97 2.06 -17.10
N MET A 121 -16.71 1.12 -16.49
CA MET A 121 -16.29 -0.29 -16.46
C MET A 121 -16.18 -0.90 -17.86
N ASN A 122 -17.16 -0.64 -18.72
CA ASN A 122 -17.15 -1.14 -20.10
C ASN A 122 -15.95 -0.60 -20.86
N THR A 123 -15.61 0.68 -20.67
CA THR A 123 -14.39 1.27 -21.24
C THR A 123 -13.14 0.52 -20.80
N ILE A 124 -13.03 0.17 -19.52
CA ILE A 124 -11.89 -0.62 -19.00
C ILE A 124 -11.89 -2.03 -19.60
N ASN A 125 -13.06 -2.67 -19.70
CA ASN A 125 -13.20 -4.00 -20.30
C ASN A 125 -12.77 -4.03 -21.78
N ASP A 126 -13.20 -3.04 -22.56
CA ASP A 126 -12.79 -2.89 -23.96
C ASP A 126 -11.27 -2.70 -24.09
N ILE A 127 -10.70 -1.86 -23.22
CA ILE A 127 -9.25 -1.63 -23.17
C ILE A 127 -8.52 -2.92 -22.80
N MET A 128 -8.99 -3.68 -21.81
CA MET A 128 -8.38 -4.97 -21.44
C MET A 128 -8.50 -6.01 -22.56
N HIS A 129 -9.63 -6.03 -23.28
CA HIS A 129 -9.85 -6.95 -24.41
C HIS A 129 -8.86 -6.70 -25.55
N ASN A 130 -8.55 -5.43 -25.81
CA ASN A 130 -7.61 -5.01 -26.86
C ASN A 130 -6.16 -4.89 -26.36
N GLY A 131 -5.95 -4.95 -25.03
CA GLY A 131 -4.67 -4.75 -24.39
C GLY A 131 -3.74 -5.96 -24.49
N VAL A 132 -2.44 -5.71 -24.36
CA VAL A 132 -1.45 -6.79 -24.30
C VAL A 132 -1.32 -7.27 -22.87
N ILE A 133 -1.52 -8.57 -22.64
CA ILE A 133 -1.22 -9.19 -21.35
C ILE A 133 0.29 -9.25 -21.19
N VAL A 134 0.81 -8.57 -20.17
CA VAL A 134 2.26 -8.49 -19.87
C VAL A 134 2.65 -9.33 -18.66
N ASN A 135 1.70 -9.64 -17.78
CA ASN A 135 1.94 -10.50 -16.63
C ASN A 135 0.66 -11.22 -16.21
N ARG A 136 0.81 -12.43 -15.68
CA ARG A 136 -0.23 -13.18 -14.96
C ARG A 136 0.37 -13.65 -13.64
N GLN A 137 -0.10 -13.09 -12.54
CA GLN A 137 0.33 -13.49 -11.21
C GLN A 137 -0.70 -14.46 -10.63
N ASP A 138 -0.38 -15.75 -10.72
CA ASP A 138 -1.30 -16.82 -10.32
C ASP A 138 -1.30 -17.11 -8.81
N ARG A 139 -0.46 -16.41 -8.02
CA ARG A 139 -0.25 -16.70 -6.59
C ARG A 139 -0.13 -15.45 -5.72
N TYR A 140 -0.78 -15.52 -4.56
CA TYR A 140 -0.55 -14.70 -3.38
C TYR A 140 0.89 -14.89 -2.88
N LEU A 141 1.69 -13.83 -2.90
CA LEU A 141 3.05 -13.82 -2.37
C LEU A 141 3.19 -12.58 -1.48
N PRO A 142 2.96 -12.69 -0.16
CA PRO A 142 2.97 -11.54 0.75
C PRO A 142 4.40 -11.11 1.11
N ASN A 143 5.30 -11.09 0.13
CA ASN A 143 6.76 -11.00 0.31
C ASN A 143 7.27 -9.63 0.80
N LYS A 144 6.41 -8.79 1.39
CA LYS A 144 6.75 -7.42 1.78
C LYS A 144 6.38 -7.03 3.21
N TYR A 145 6.15 -8.01 4.09
CA TYR A 145 5.90 -7.73 5.51
C TYR A 145 6.98 -6.81 6.11
N GLY A 146 6.61 -5.57 6.46
CA GLY A 146 7.51 -4.59 7.06
C GLY A 146 8.14 -3.60 6.09
N ASP A 147 7.95 -3.71 4.79
CA ASP A 147 8.41 -2.72 3.79
C ASP A 147 7.67 -1.38 3.91
N GLU A 148 6.52 -1.38 4.57
CA GLU A 148 5.77 -0.20 4.95
C GLU A 148 6.52 0.64 6.00
N TYR A 149 7.58 0.12 6.63
CA TYR A 149 8.41 0.89 7.55
C TYR A 149 9.11 2.02 6.80
N ILE A 150 9.20 3.21 7.42
CA ILE A 150 9.72 4.41 6.75
C ILE A 150 11.17 4.24 6.26
N HIS A 151 11.97 3.44 6.97
CA HIS A 151 13.36 3.13 6.63
C HIS A 151 13.54 1.78 5.93
N GLY A 152 12.44 1.10 5.56
CA GLY A 152 12.45 -0.21 4.91
C GLY A 152 12.55 -1.39 5.89
N ARG A 153 12.18 -2.58 5.42
CA ARG A 153 12.01 -3.77 6.26
C ARG A 153 13.25 -4.17 7.06
N GLU A 154 14.42 -4.19 6.43
CA GLU A 154 15.67 -4.61 7.09
C GLU A 154 16.00 -3.69 8.30
N ALA A 155 15.72 -2.38 8.17
CA ALA A 155 15.90 -1.44 9.28
C ALA A 155 14.89 -1.70 10.41
N LEU A 156 13.63 -2.01 10.08
CA LEU A 156 12.62 -2.39 11.09
C LEU A 156 13.08 -3.60 11.90
N PHE A 157 13.58 -4.62 11.21
CA PHE A 157 14.01 -5.87 11.82
C PHE A 157 15.27 -5.70 12.66
N SER A 158 16.27 -4.96 12.17
CA SER A 158 17.45 -4.62 12.95
C SER A 158 17.11 -3.82 14.22
N GLU A 159 16.19 -2.84 14.13
CA GLU A 159 15.73 -2.10 15.31
C GLU A 159 14.95 -2.97 16.30
N LEU A 160 14.14 -3.90 15.78
CA LEU A 160 13.38 -4.85 16.60
C LEU A 160 14.33 -5.78 17.35
N GLU A 161 15.36 -6.32 16.69
CA GLU A 161 16.39 -7.15 17.32
C GLU A 161 17.16 -6.39 18.38
N ALA A 162 17.63 -5.17 18.07
CA ALA A 162 18.34 -4.35 19.04
C ALA A 162 17.45 -4.01 20.25
N TYR A 163 16.17 -3.75 20.02
CA TYR A 163 15.21 -3.50 21.08
C TYR A 163 14.96 -4.75 21.93
N TYR A 164 14.81 -5.91 21.30
CA TYR A 164 14.64 -7.21 21.96
C TYR A 164 15.88 -7.56 22.80
N ALA A 165 17.08 -7.49 22.22
CA ALA A 165 18.36 -7.75 22.87
C ALA A 165 18.58 -6.88 24.12
N LYS A 166 18.14 -5.62 24.06
CA LYS A 166 18.28 -4.67 25.17
C LYS A 166 17.34 -4.95 26.35
N HIS A 167 16.15 -5.51 26.11
CA HIS A 167 15.11 -5.60 27.14
C HIS A 167 14.78 -7.04 27.56
N VAL A 168 15.17 -8.05 26.78
CA VAL A 168 14.98 -9.45 27.11
C VAL A 168 16.28 -10.01 27.68
N PRO A 169 16.25 -10.59 28.91
CA PRO A 169 17.42 -11.21 29.52
C PRO A 169 18.09 -12.24 28.59
N GLU A 170 19.42 -12.25 28.57
CA GLU A 170 20.21 -13.15 27.72
C GLU A 170 19.84 -14.63 27.91
N SER A 171 19.54 -15.06 29.15
CA SER A 171 19.07 -16.43 29.44
C SER A 171 17.79 -16.81 28.70
N ILE A 172 16.90 -15.83 28.45
CA ILE A 172 15.67 -16.02 27.68
C ILE A 172 15.98 -15.97 26.18
N ARG A 173 16.88 -15.08 25.73
CA ARG A 173 17.27 -14.95 24.32
C ARG A 173 18.00 -16.17 23.77
N LYS A 174 18.80 -16.84 24.61
CA LYS A 174 19.50 -18.09 24.26
C LYS A 174 18.58 -19.32 24.27
N ASN A 175 17.35 -19.17 24.73
CA ASN A 175 16.42 -20.28 24.92
C ASN A 175 15.70 -20.64 23.61
N GLY A 176 16.46 -20.87 22.55
CA GLY A 176 15.97 -21.22 21.22
C GLY A 176 15.38 -20.07 20.41
N ASP A 177 15.01 -20.38 19.18
CA ASP A 177 14.49 -19.42 18.21
C ASP A 177 13.14 -18.84 18.64
N THR A 178 12.98 -17.54 18.46
CA THR A 178 11.75 -16.83 18.76
C THR A 178 11.11 -16.30 17.48
N ARG A 179 9.93 -16.80 17.12
CA ARG A 179 9.15 -16.24 16.01
C ARG A 179 8.13 -15.23 16.54
N ILE A 180 8.08 -14.09 15.90
CA ILE A 180 7.24 -12.94 16.26
C ILE A 180 6.24 -12.72 15.13
N VAL A 181 4.97 -12.62 15.47
CA VAL A 181 3.91 -12.22 14.54
C VAL A 181 3.17 -11.02 15.10
N VAL A 182 3.08 -9.94 14.32
CA VAL A 182 2.38 -8.72 14.71
C VAL A 182 1.34 -8.34 13.65
N TYR A 183 0.14 -8.01 14.10
CA TYR A 183 -0.93 -7.44 13.26
C TYR A 183 -1.26 -6.05 13.80
N CYS A 184 -1.02 -5.02 13.01
CA CYS A 184 -1.23 -3.64 13.43
C CYS A 184 -1.84 -2.79 12.32
N LYS A 185 -2.32 -1.60 12.70
CA LYS A 185 -2.87 -0.59 11.80
C LYS A 185 -2.12 0.71 11.98
N SER A 186 -2.11 1.51 10.93
CA SER A 186 -1.58 2.87 10.97
C SER A 186 -2.50 3.84 10.25
N ASN A 187 -2.45 5.10 10.66
CA ASN A 187 -3.16 6.16 9.96
C ASN A 187 -2.43 6.57 8.67
N LYS A 188 -3.07 7.40 7.85
CA LYS A 188 -2.51 7.94 6.59
C LYS A 188 -1.17 8.68 6.77
N LYS A 189 -0.87 9.16 7.99
CA LYS A 189 0.41 9.81 8.33
C LYS A 189 1.51 8.82 8.77
N GLY A 190 1.22 7.53 8.74
CA GLY A 190 2.17 6.47 9.10
C GLY A 190 2.35 6.23 10.61
N LYS A 191 1.46 6.72 11.47
CA LYS A 191 1.51 6.43 12.92
C LYS A 191 0.69 5.18 13.23
N THR A 192 1.26 4.23 13.97
CA THR A 192 0.51 3.07 14.50
C THR A 192 -0.65 3.53 15.38
N THR A 193 -1.86 3.08 15.06
CA THR A 193 -3.09 3.44 15.78
C THR A 193 -3.64 2.28 16.59
N LYS A 194 -3.44 1.04 16.12
CA LYS A 194 -3.92 -0.17 16.78
C LYS A 194 -2.91 -1.30 16.58
N ILE A 195 -2.73 -2.12 17.61
CA ILE A 195 -2.15 -3.47 17.48
C ILE A 195 -3.24 -4.44 17.92
N GLU A 196 -3.70 -5.27 16.99
CA GLU A 196 -4.69 -6.31 17.28
C GLU A 196 -4.08 -7.44 18.06
N ARG A 197 -2.86 -7.80 17.66
CA ARG A 197 -2.20 -8.99 18.15
C ARG A 197 -0.70 -8.86 18.01
N VAL A 198 -0.03 -9.28 19.08
CA VAL A 198 1.34 -9.78 19.05
C VAL A 198 1.28 -11.24 19.46
N ARG A 199 2.00 -12.10 18.75
CA ARG A 199 2.20 -13.49 19.13
C ARG A 199 3.66 -13.83 19.13
N ILE A 200 4.08 -14.51 20.19
CA ILE A 200 5.42 -15.06 20.32
C ILE A 200 5.32 -16.58 20.26
N TYR A 201 6.10 -17.18 19.37
CA TYR A 201 6.23 -18.63 19.25
C TYR A 201 7.67 -19.03 19.58
N ASN A 202 7.86 -19.58 20.78
CA ASN A 202 9.08 -20.22 21.24
C ASN A 202 8.66 -21.34 22.19
N THR A 203 9.05 -22.59 21.89
CA THR A 203 8.63 -23.78 22.64
C THR A 203 9.28 -23.90 24.01
N ASN A 204 10.34 -23.14 24.27
CA ASN A 204 11.13 -23.22 25.49
C ASN A 204 10.76 -22.11 26.50
N LEU A 205 9.89 -21.18 26.12
CA LEU A 205 9.40 -20.12 27.00
C LEU A 205 8.16 -20.57 27.75
N SER A 206 8.09 -20.22 29.03
CA SER A 206 6.84 -20.30 29.79
C SER A 206 5.82 -19.28 29.29
N ASP A 207 4.54 -19.52 29.57
CA ASP A 207 3.45 -18.61 29.20
C ASP A 207 3.65 -17.18 29.75
N SER A 208 4.21 -17.05 30.96
CA SER A 208 4.48 -15.75 31.55
C SER A 208 5.55 -15.00 30.75
N GLN A 209 6.65 -15.67 30.41
CA GLN A 209 7.74 -15.07 29.61
C GLN A 209 7.24 -14.69 28.21
N THR A 210 6.42 -15.54 27.60
CA THR A 210 5.77 -15.26 26.31
C THR A 210 4.94 -13.99 26.38
N LYS A 211 4.07 -13.84 27.40
CA LYS A 211 3.25 -12.63 27.59
C LYS A 211 4.08 -11.36 27.85
N ASP A 212 5.15 -11.48 28.64
CA ASP A 212 6.04 -10.35 28.92
C ASP A 212 6.72 -9.84 27.64
N ILE A 213 7.17 -10.75 26.78
CA ILE A 213 7.75 -10.42 25.47
C ILE A 213 6.68 -9.85 24.53
N GLU A 214 5.48 -10.44 24.48
CA GLU A 214 4.36 -9.90 23.68
C GLU A 214 4.08 -8.44 24.04
N GLN A 215 4.05 -8.13 25.34
CA GLN A 215 3.81 -6.77 25.83
C GLN A 215 4.99 -5.81 25.56
N LEU A 216 6.22 -6.33 25.54
CA LEU A 216 7.41 -5.57 25.13
C LEU A 216 7.34 -5.20 23.64
N ILE A 217 7.07 -6.17 22.78
CA ILE A 217 6.96 -5.96 21.33
C ILE A 217 5.77 -5.06 21.01
N TYR A 218 4.63 -5.21 21.71
CA TYR A 218 3.50 -4.29 21.58
C TYR A 218 3.94 -2.83 21.79
N ARG A 219 4.72 -2.56 22.85
CA ARG A 219 5.22 -1.21 23.15
C ARG A 219 6.16 -0.69 22.08
N PHE A 220 7.01 -1.54 21.51
CA PHE A 220 7.90 -1.18 20.41
C PHE A 220 7.10 -0.66 19.21
N PHE A 221 6.14 -1.45 18.72
CA PHE A 221 5.35 -1.09 17.54
C PHE A 221 4.42 0.11 17.77
N MET A 222 3.85 0.28 18.97
CA MET A 222 3.00 1.44 19.27
C MET A 222 3.81 2.74 19.39
N LYS A 223 5.00 2.70 20.00
CA LYS A 223 5.72 3.92 20.38
C LYS A 223 6.79 4.30 19.38
N LYS A 224 7.59 3.33 18.91
CA LYS A 224 8.80 3.56 18.11
C LYS A 224 8.55 3.49 16.61
N VAL A 225 7.78 2.51 16.15
CA VAL A 225 7.62 2.28 14.72
C VAL A 225 6.81 3.39 14.05
N ARG A 226 7.30 3.86 12.90
CA ARG A 226 6.64 4.80 11.99
C ARG A 226 6.66 4.25 10.58
N TRP A 227 5.50 4.20 9.98
CA TRP A 227 5.28 3.70 8.63
C TRP A 227 5.40 4.84 7.61
N LYS A 228 5.62 4.49 6.35
CA LYS A 228 5.55 5.44 5.23
C LYS A 228 4.15 6.08 5.21
N PRO A 229 4.04 7.41 5.04
CA PRO A 229 2.77 8.07 4.78
C PRO A 229 2.11 7.50 3.52
N ASP A 230 0.80 7.36 3.57
CA ASP A 230 0.01 6.68 2.55
C ASP A 230 -1.41 7.22 2.56
N GLU A 231 -1.72 8.08 1.61
CA GLU A 231 -3.00 8.77 1.52
C GLU A 231 -4.16 7.84 1.13
N THR A 232 -3.83 6.68 0.55
CA THR A 232 -4.77 5.63 0.15
C THR A 232 -5.04 4.61 1.25
N ARG A 233 -4.39 4.74 2.42
CA ARG A 233 -4.58 3.84 3.56
C ARG A 233 -6.00 3.91 4.13
N MET A 234 -6.67 2.78 4.17
CA MET A 234 -8.00 2.59 4.73
C MET A 234 -7.92 2.06 6.18
N GLU A 235 -8.97 2.25 6.96
CA GLU A 235 -9.02 1.71 8.33
C GLU A 235 -8.96 0.18 8.38
N SER A 236 -9.29 -0.49 7.29
CA SER A 236 -9.21 -1.95 7.16
C SER A 236 -7.80 -2.47 6.88
N ASP A 237 -6.85 -1.60 6.51
CA ASP A 237 -5.49 -2.01 6.17
C ASP A 237 -4.74 -2.53 7.39
N TRP A 238 -4.39 -3.82 7.33
CA TRP A 238 -3.52 -4.46 8.29
C TRP A 238 -2.08 -4.47 7.78
N ILE A 239 -1.17 -4.00 8.62
CA ILE A 239 0.26 -4.24 8.45
C ILE A 239 0.59 -5.48 9.27
N THR A 240 1.02 -6.52 8.58
CA THR A 240 1.41 -7.79 9.19
C THR A 240 2.92 -7.91 9.18
N ILE A 241 3.50 -8.32 10.30
CA ILE A 241 4.93 -8.57 10.43
C ILE A 241 5.14 -10.01 10.86
N TYR A 242 5.97 -10.72 10.14
CA TYR A 242 6.51 -12.02 10.54
C TYR A 242 8.02 -11.89 10.64
N TYR A 243 8.56 -12.20 11.81
CA TYR A 243 9.99 -12.13 12.05
C TYR A 243 10.48 -13.30 12.88
N LYS A 244 11.73 -13.72 12.67
CA LYS A 244 12.40 -14.76 13.45
C LYS A 244 13.67 -14.16 14.03
N ILE A 245 13.78 -14.19 15.36
CA ILE A 245 15.03 -13.95 16.07
C ILE A 245 15.65 -15.32 16.32
N GLU A 246 16.87 -15.52 15.85
CA GLU A 246 17.62 -16.74 16.11
C GLU A 246 18.11 -16.74 17.56
N GLY A 247 18.01 -17.89 18.23
CA GLY A 247 18.58 -18.03 19.56
C GLY A 247 20.11 -17.95 19.47
N ASP A 248 20.74 -17.14 20.33
CA ASP A 248 22.20 -17.10 20.46
C ASP A 248 22.67 -18.47 20.99
N GLN A 249 22.87 -19.45 20.09
CA GLN A 249 23.58 -20.66 20.44
C GLN A 249 25.02 -20.24 20.68
N GLY A 250 25.37 -20.06 21.95
CA GLY A 250 26.71 -19.68 22.36
C GLY A 250 27.70 -20.55 21.59
N ILE A 251 28.53 -19.92 20.77
CA ILE A 251 29.70 -20.58 20.18
C ILE A 251 30.50 -21.08 21.39
N ILE A 252 30.45 -22.38 21.63
CA ILE A 252 31.39 -23.04 22.52
C ILE A 252 32.73 -22.93 21.77
N PRO A 253 33.75 -22.24 22.33
CA PRO A 253 35.06 -22.16 21.70
C PRO A 253 35.69 -23.55 21.53
#